data_AF-A0A496WQX9-F1
#
_entry.id   AF-A0A496WQX9-F1
#
_cell.length_a   1.000
_cell.length_b   1.000
_cell.length_c   1.000
_cell.angle_alpha   90.00
_cell.angle_beta   90.00
_cell.angle_gamma   90.00
#
_symmetry.space_group_name_H-M   'P 1'
#
loop_
_entity.id
_entity.type
_entity.pdbx_description
1 polymer ?
#
loop_
_entity_poly.entity_id
_entity_poly.type
_entity_poly.pdbx_seq_one_letter_code
_entity_poly.pdbx_strand_id
1 'polypeptide(L)' 'MQKKFSIEDYANRIKAVGAKQIIISSDLGQFFNPTPPDGLKAFVNGLKKYEVTDKEIDLMIRKNPVRLLSLDR' A
#
# COMPACT_ATOMS: atom_id res chain seq x y z
N MET A 1 15.88 18.53 -1.40
CA MET A 1 15.27 17.81 -0.25
C MET A 1 14.06 17.05 -0.78
N GLN A 2 13.99 15.71 -0.63
CA GLN A 2 12.89 14.92 -1.17
C GLN A 2 11.60 15.19 -0.37
N LYS A 3 10.46 15.40 -1.05
CA LYS A 3 9.17 15.64 -0.39
C LYS A 3 8.78 14.39 0.41
N LYS A 4 8.56 14.53 1.72
CA LYS A 4 7.97 13.48 2.56
C LYS A 4 6.44 13.56 2.42
N PHE A 5 5.81 12.44 2.09
CA PHE A 5 4.35 12.30 2.06
C PHE A 5 3.88 11.68 3.37
N SER A 6 2.80 12.23 3.92
CA SER A 6 2.10 11.66 5.07
C SER A 6 1.25 10.46 4.65
N ILE A 7 0.80 9.67 5.62
CA ILE A 7 -0.17 8.58 5.38
C ILE A 7 -1.48 9.13 4.81
N GLU A 8 -1.91 10.30 5.27
CA GLU A 8 -3.11 10.98 4.76
C GLU A 8 -2.98 11.32 3.27
N ASP A 9 -1.80 11.81 2.83
CA ASP A 9 -1.54 12.08 1.42
C ASP A 9 -1.72 10.82 0.56
N TYR A 10 -1.25 9.67 1.05
CA TYR A 10 -1.44 8.39 0.37
C TYR A 10 -2.90 7.96 0.37
N ALA A 11 -3.61 8.07 1.49
CA ALA A 11 -5.02 7.73 1.58
C ALA A 11 -5.88 8.58 0.64
N ASN A 12 -5.63 9.90 0.58
CA ASN A 12 -6.30 10.81 -0.34
C ASN A 12 -6.02 10.44 -1.80
N ARG A 13 -4.78 10.04 -2.12
CA ARG A 13 -4.45 9.58 -3.46
C ARG A 13 -5.12 8.25 -3.82
N ILE A 14 -5.24 7.32 -2.87
CA ILE A 14 -5.99 6.07 -3.05
C ILE A 14 -7.46 6.36 -3.35
N LYS A 15 -8.09 7.29 -2.60
CA LYS A 15 -9.48 7.72 -2.82
C LYS A 15 -9.66 8.38 -4.19
N ALA A 16 -8.71 9.21 -4.61
CA ALA A 16 -8.78 9.94 -5.88
C ALA A 16 -8.56 9.04 -7.12
N VAL A 17 -7.61 8.11 -7.06
CA VAL A 17 -7.25 7.24 -8.20
C VAL A 17 -8.10 5.96 -8.24
N GLY A 18 -8.54 5.49 -7.07
CA GLY A 18 -9.25 4.24 -6.89
C GLY A 18 -8.31 3.05 -6.64
N ALA A 19 -8.60 2.29 -5.57
CA ALA A 19 -7.78 1.17 -5.13
C ALA A 19 -7.54 0.08 -6.19
N LYS A 20 -8.40 -0.08 -7.21
CA LYS A 20 -8.22 -1.06 -8.29
C LYS A 20 -7.02 -0.77 -9.21
N GLN A 21 -6.51 0.46 -9.21
CA GLN A 21 -5.43 0.90 -10.09
C GLN A 21 -4.08 1.07 -9.35
N ILE A 22 -4.00 0.65 -8.08
CA ILE A 22 -2.84 0.86 -7.21
C ILE A 22 -2.31 -0.49 -6.72
N ILE A 23 -0.99 -0.60 -6.61
CA ILE A 23 -0.33 -1.68 -5.86
C ILE A 23 0.36 -1.12 -4.62
N ILE A 24 0.47 -1.91 -3.56
CA ILE A 24 1.29 -1.59 -2.39
C ILE A 24 2.46 -2.58 -2.33
N SER A 25 3.67 -2.06 -2.16
CA SER A 25 4.88 -2.83 -1.87
C SER A 25 5.69 -2.08 -0.81
N SER A 26 6.48 -2.80 -0.01
CA SER A 26 7.24 -2.18 1.07
C SER A 26 8.51 -1.48 0.58
N ASP A 27 9.15 -2.02 -0.46
CA ASP A 27 10.48 -1.62 -0.92
C ASP A 27 11.53 -1.56 0.22
N LEU A 28 11.35 -2.46 1.21
CA LEU A 28 12.22 -2.58 2.38
C LEU A 28 13.19 -3.75 2.24
N GLY A 29 14.22 -3.73 3.09
CA GLY A 29 15.30 -4.73 3.13
C GLY A 29 16.64 -4.16 3.57
N GLN A 30 16.71 -2.85 3.79
CA GLN A 30 17.91 -2.17 4.29
C GLN A 30 18.05 -2.37 5.80
N PHE A 31 19.29 -2.58 6.27
CA PHE A 31 19.60 -2.93 7.67
C PHE A 31 19.05 -1.95 8.72
N PHE A 32 18.90 -0.66 8.38
CA PHE A 32 18.43 0.38 9.30
C PHE A 32 16.91 0.61 9.27
N ASN A 33 16.18 -0.09 8.39
CA ASN A 33 14.72 0.01 8.28
C ASN A 33 14.03 -1.14 9.02
N PRO A 34 12.72 -1.01 9.34
CA PRO A 34 11.94 -2.14 9.79
C PRO A 34 12.01 -3.32 8.82
N THR A 35 11.73 -4.53 9.32
CA THR A 35 11.60 -5.68 8.43
C THR A 35 10.51 -5.42 7.38
N PRO A 36 10.60 -5.99 6.17
CA PRO A 36 9.59 -5.78 5.13
C PRO A 36 8.15 -6.09 5.59
N PRO A 37 7.88 -7.18 6.35
CA PRO A 37 6.55 -7.43 6.90
C PRO A 37 6.10 -6.36 7.91
N ASP A 38 6.98 -5.91 8.81
CA ASP A 38 6.62 -4.95 9.85
C ASP A 38 6.34 -3.57 9.27
N GLY A 39 7.16 -3.10 8.33
CA GLY A 39 6.94 -1.83 7.66
C GLY A 39 5.66 -1.81 6.83
N LEU A 40 5.35 -2.91 6.14
CA LEU A 40 4.11 -3.05 5.38
C LEU A 40 2.89 -3.05 6.30
N LYS A 41 2.95 -3.77 7.43
CA LYS A 41 1.90 -3.78 8.45
C LYS A 41 1.67 -2.39 9.05
N ALA A 42 2.73 -1.66 9.37
CA ALA A 42 2.65 -0.30 9.88
C ALA A 42 1.98 0.65 8.86
N PHE A 43 2.36 0.55 7.59
CA PHE A 43 1.77 1.35 6.51
C PHE A 43 0.27 1.07 6.33
N VAL A 44 -0.13 -0.20 6.26
CA VAL A 44 -1.53 -0.62 6.16
C VAL A 44 -2.35 -0.13 7.36
N ASN A 45 -1.84 -0.28 8.59
CA ASN A 45 -2.50 0.22 9.78
C ASN A 45 -2.66 1.74 9.77
N GLY A 46 -1.68 2.46 9.19
CA GLY A 46 -1.78 3.88 8.93
C GLY A 46 -2.95 4.20 8.00
N LEU A 47 -3.00 3.57 6.82
CA LEU A 47 -4.04 3.81 5.83
C LEU A 47 -5.46 3.55 6.36
N LYS A 48 -5.63 2.52 7.19
CA LYS A 48 -6.92 2.21 7.85
C LYS A 48 -7.44 3.35 8.73
N LYS A 49 -6.56 4.12 9.37
CA LYS A 49 -6.96 5.30 10.17
C LYS A 49 -7.59 6.41 9.32
N TYR A 50 -7.35 6.39 8.01
CA TYR A 50 -7.90 7.34 7.04
C TYR A 50 -8.97 6.70 6.14
N GLU A 51 -9.65 5.68 6.67
CA GLU A 51 -10.80 5.00 6.05
C GLU A 51 -10.49 4.22 4.76
N VAL A 52 -9.23 3.84 4.53
CA VAL A 52 -8.92 2.84 3.50
C VAL A 52 -9.33 1.47 4.04
N THR A 53 -10.31 0.85 3.39
CA THR A 53 -10.97 -0.36 3.87
C THR A 53 -10.10 -1.61 3.71
N ASP A 54 -10.38 -2.65 4.49
CA ASP A 54 -9.72 -3.96 4.32
C ASP A 54 -9.87 -4.53 2.91
N LYS A 55 -11.03 -4.29 2.27
CA LYS A 55 -11.29 -4.71 0.89
C LYS A 55 -10.38 -3.99 -0.10
N GLU A 56 -10.15 -2.69 0.08
CA GLU A 56 -9.24 -1.91 -0.76
C GLU A 56 -7.78 -2.30 -0.52
N ILE A 57 -7.40 -2.56 0.73
CA ILE A 57 -6.06 -3.08 1.06
C ILE A 57 -5.83 -4.42 0.37
N ASP A 58 -6.78 -5.38 0.47
CA ASP A 58 -6.68 -6.70 -0.19
C ASP A 58 -6.60 -6.57 -1.73
N LEU A 59 -7.31 -5.59 -2.31
CA LEU A 59 -7.16 -5.26 -3.72
C LEU A 59 -5.72 -4.84 -4.04
N MET A 60 -5.18 -3.85 -3.34
CA MET A 60 -3.89 -3.25 -3.68
C MET A 60 -2.68 -4.13 -3.34
N ILE A 61 -2.73 -4.91 -2.26
CA ILE A 61 -1.58 -5.70 -1.79
C ILE A 61 -1.49 -7.09 -2.43
N ARG A 62 -2.62 -7.63 -2.92
CA ARG A 62 -2.69 -9.03 -3.36
C ARG A 62 -3.36 -9.19 -4.72
N LYS A 63 -4.60 -8.70 -4.89
CA LYS A 63 -5.36 -8.98 -6.12
C LYS A 63 -4.84 -8.20 -7.33
N ASN A 64 -4.48 -6.94 -7.16
CA ASN A 64 -3.97 -6.12 -8.26
C ASN A 64 -2.60 -6.61 -8.74
N PRO A 65 -1.63 -6.95 -7.87
CA PRO A 65 -0.39 -7.61 -8.30
C PRO A 65 -0.62 -8.93 -9.05
N VAL A 66 -1.52 -9.78 -8.56
CA VAL A 66 -1.89 -11.04 -9.23
C VAL A 66 -2.42 -10.78 -10.65
N ARG A 67 -3.35 -9.84 -10.80
CA ARG A 67 -3.91 -9.45 -12.10
C ARG A 67 -2.84 -8.82 -13.01
N LEU A 68 -1.98 -7.97 -12.46
CA LEU A 68 -0.89 -7.31 -13.19
C LEU A 68 0.07 -8.34 -13.78
N LEU A 69 0.37 -9.38 -13.01
CA LEU A 69 1.23 -10.49 -13.42
C LEU A 69 0.49 -11.61 -14.15
N SER A 70 -0.83 -11.47 -14.35
CA SER A 70 -1.66 -12.45 -15.05
C SER A 70 -1.65 -13.86 -14.42
N LEU A 71 -1.59 -13.93 -13.09
CA LEU A 71 -1.52 -15.16 -12.31
C LEU A 71 -2.90 -15.66 -11.82
N ASP A 72 -3.99 -15.01 -12.24
CA ASP A 72 -5.39 -15.34 -11.96
C ASP A 72 -6.06 -16.16 -13.08
N ARG A 73 -5.26 -16.82 -13.91
CA ARG A 73 -5.71 -17.59 -15.08
C ARG A 73 -5.60 -19.08 -14.85
#